data_AF-A0A162N7H5-F1
#
_entry.id   AF-A0A162N7H5-F1
#
_cell.length_a   1.000
_cell.length_b   1.000
_cell.length_c   1.000
_cell.angle_alpha   90.00
_cell.angle_beta   90.00
_cell.angle_gamma   90.00
#
_symmetry.space_group_name_H-M   'P 1'
#
loop_
_entity.id
_entity.type
_entity.pdbx_description
1 polymer ?
#
loop_
_entity_poly.entity_id
_entity_poly.type
_entity_poly.pdbx_seq_one_letter_code
_entity_poly.pdbx_strand_id
1 'polypeptide(L)' 'AEALYDFPGTNPRELPLRQGEIVQVLKYSTVDNDWWRGSLHGRTGVFPRTYVKPV' A
#
# COMPACT_ATOMS: atom_id res chain seq x y z
N ALA A 1 4.01 7.70 0.64
CA ALA A 1 4.96 6.58 0.72
C ALA A 1 5.21 6.09 -0.69
N GLU A 2 6.45 5.81 -1.06
CA GLU A 2 6.81 5.40 -2.43
C GLU A 2 6.92 3.88 -2.50
N ALA A 3 6.26 3.25 -3.46
CA ALA A 3 6.34 1.82 -3.70
C ALA A 3 7.73 1.40 -4.21
N LEU A 4 8.37 0.47 -3.49
CA LEU A 4 9.68 -0.09 -3.82
C LEU A 4 9.59 -1.22 -4.85
N TYR A 5 8.47 -1.92 -4.89
CA TYR A 5 8.22 -3.09 -5.73
C TYR A 5 6.79 -3.07 -6.26
N ASP A 6 6.56 -3.81 -7.34
CA ASP A 6 5.21 -4.11 -7.80
C ASP A 6 4.50 -5.01 -6.79
N PHE A 7 3.28 -4.62 -6.45
CA PHE A 7 2.37 -5.41 -5.63
C PHE A 7 1.07 -5.61 -6.42
N PRO A 8 0.79 -6.81 -6.95
CA PRO A 8 -0.32 -7.00 -7.89
C PRO A 8 -1.71 -6.86 -7.25
N GLY A 9 -1.85 -7.07 -5.93
CA GLY A 9 -3.14 -7.07 -5.23
C GLY A 9 -4.07 -8.19 -5.73
N THR A 10 -4.08 -9.33 -5.06
CA THR A 10 -4.76 -10.56 -5.50
C THR A 10 -6.21 -10.67 -5.04
N ASN A 11 -6.66 -9.81 -4.12
CA ASN A 11 -8.04 -9.80 -3.65
C ASN A 11 -8.63 -8.38 -3.61
N PRO A 12 -9.96 -8.24 -3.53
CA PRO A 12 -10.62 -6.93 -3.60
C PRO A 12 -10.31 -5.96 -2.43
N ARG A 13 -9.70 -6.44 -1.35
CA ARG A 13 -9.30 -5.60 -0.21
C ARG A 13 -7.91 -5.00 -0.42
N GLU A 14 -7.09 -5.64 -1.24
CA GLU A 14 -5.72 -5.24 -1.53
C GLU A 14 -5.69 -4.05 -2.50
N LEU A 15 -4.74 -3.15 -2.26
CA LEU A 15 -4.46 -2.02 -3.14
C LEU A 15 -3.23 -2.37 -3.99
N PRO A 16 -3.39 -2.61 -5.30
CA PRO A 16 -2.26 -2.83 -6.17
C PRO A 16 -1.34 -1.60 -6.21
N LEU A 17 -0.04 -1.84 -6.26
CA LEU A 17 0.99 -0.81 -6.40
C LEU A 17 1.93 -1.18 -7.54
N ARG A 18 2.45 -0.18 -8.24
CA ARG A 18 3.60 -0.30 -9.13
C ARG A 18 4.81 0.40 -8.54
N GLN A 19 5.99 -0.14 -8.77
CA GLN A 19 7.25 0.46 -8.34
C GLN A 19 7.32 1.93 -8.79
N GLY A 20 7.69 2.80 -7.84
CA GLY A 20 7.77 4.26 -8.03
C GLY A 20 6.46 5.02 -7.79
N GLU A 21 5.32 4.35 -7.63
CA GLU A 21 4.07 5.05 -7.33
C GLU A 21 4.04 5.62 -5.90
N ILE A 22 3.45 6.81 -5.76
CA ILE A 22 3.27 7.46 -4.47
C ILE A 22 1.88 7.16 -3.92
N VAL A 23 1.80 6.26 -2.94
CA VAL A 23 0.57 5.96 -2.23
C VAL A 23 0.40 6.87 -1.01
N GLN A 24 -0.83 7.37 -0.82
CA GLN A 24 -1.20 8.10 0.39
C GLN A 24 -1.56 7.10 1.49
N VAL A 25 -0.80 7.09 2.59
CA VAL A 25 -1.10 6.21 3.74
C VAL A 25 -2.23 6.84 4.56
N LEU A 26 -3.33 6.11 4.73
CA LEU A 26 -4.50 6.54 5.49
C LEU A 26 -4.52 5.96 6.90
N LYS A 27 -4.05 4.72 7.07
CA LYS A 27 -3.99 4.06 8.38
C LYS A 27 -2.82 3.08 8.46
N TYR A 28 -2.04 3.24 9.51
CA TYR A 28 -1.05 2.27 9.97
C TYR A 28 -1.79 1.21 10.80
N SER A 29 -1.85 -0.04 10.34
CA SER A 29 -2.38 -1.12 11.16
C SER A 29 -1.32 -1.51 12.21
N THR A 30 -1.71 -1.50 13.47
CA THR A 30 -0.87 -1.96 14.59
C THR A 30 -1.21 -3.39 15.03
N VAL A 31 -2.24 -4.00 14.42
CA VAL A 31 -2.72 -5.34 14.76
C VAL A 31 -2.12 -6.37 13.79
N ASP A 32 -2.16 -6.05 12.49
CA ASP A 32 -1.49 -6.81 11.43
C ASP A 32 -0.26 -6.01 10.98
N ASN A 33 0.80 -6.06 11.78
CA ASN A 33 2.03 -5.24 11.70
C ASN A 33 2.67 -5.12 10.29
N ASP A 34 2.22 -5.90 9.32
CA ASP A 34 2.73 -5.94 7.96
C ASP A 34 1.86 -5.18 6.95
N TRP A 35 0.64 -4.74 7.27
CA TRP A 35 -0.28 -4.16 6.30
C TRP A 35 -0.73 -2.74 6.65
N TRP A 36 -0.65 -1.85 5.67
CA TRP A 36 -1.13 -0.49 5.76
C TRP A 36 -2.32 -0.28 4.85
N ARG A 37 -3.24 0.60 5.26
CA ARG A 37 -4.31 1.08 4.39
C ARG A 37 -3.88 2.37 3.73
N GLY A 38 -4.05 2.47 2.41
CA GLY A 38 -3.81 3.72 1.70
C GLY A 38 -4.73 3.93 0.50
N SER A 39 -4.49 5.04 -0.18
CA SER A 39 -5.23 5.50 -1.33
C SER A 39 -4.29 5.78 -2.51
N LEU A 40 -4.66 5.30 -3.68
CA LEU A 40 -3.95 5.50 -4.94
C LEU A 40 -4.96 5.47 -6.10
N HIS A 41 -4.89 6.45 -7.00
CA HIS A 41 -5.76 6.54 -8.19
C HIS A 41 -7.27 6.42 -7.88
N GLY A 42 -7.72 7.02 -6.77
CA GLY A 42 -9.12 6.96 -6.33
C GLY A 42 -9.56 5.61 -5.76
N ARG A 43 -8.65 4.64 -5.64
CA ARG A 43 -8.88 3.34 -4.99
C ARG A 43 -8.32 3.37 -3.58
N THR A 44 -8.97 2.65 -2.68
CA THR A 44 -8.50 2.48 -1.29
C THR A 44 -8.45 0.99 -0.96
N GLY A 45 -7.35 0.56 -0.37
CA GLY A 45 -7.15 -0.83 0.01
C GLY A 45 -5.94 -0.98 0.92
N VAL A 46 -5.59 -2.23 1.21
CA VAL A 46 -4.42 -2.58 2.02
C VAL A 46 -3.24 -3.02 1.16
N PHE A 47 -2.03 -2.67 1.57
CA PHE A 47 -0.79 -3.13 0.93
C PHE A 47 0.28 -3.40 1.99
N PRO A 48 1.31 -4.20 1.69
CA PRO A 48 2.35 -4.49 2.66
C PRO A 48 3.18 -3.25 2.98
N ARG A 49 3.37 -2.93 4.26
CA ARG A 49 4.26 -1.84 4.72
C ARG A 49 5.66 -1.99 4.14
N THR A 50 6.16 -3.22 4.04
CA THR A 50 7.53 -3.53 3.58
C THR A 50 7.75 -3.24 2.09
N TYR A 51 6.67 -2.99 1.34
CA TYR A 51 6.72 -2.67 -0.09
C TYR A 51 6.82 -1.17 -0.34
N VAL A 52 6.83 -0.33 0.70
CA VAL A 52 6.94 1.11 0.55
C VAL A 52 8.03 1.69 1.43
N LYS A 53 8.64 2.79 0.98
CA LYS A 53 9.52 3.64 1.80
C LYS A 53 8.82 4.96 2.16
N PRO A 54 9.22 5.61 3.27
CA PRO A 54 8.94 7.02 3.48
C PRO A 54 9.46 7.85 2.29
N VAL A 55 8.73 8.91 1.94
CA VAL A 55 9.16 9.91 0.95
C VAL A 55 9.81 11.06 1.71
#